data_AF-A0A0U1L7T6-F1
#
_entry.id   AF-A0A0U1L7T6-F1
#
_cell.length_a   1.000
_cell.length_b   1.000
_cell.length_c   1.000
_cell.angle_alpha   90.00
_cell.angle_beta   90.00
_cell.angle_gamma   90.00
#
_symmetry.space_group_name_H-M   'P 1'
#
loop_
_entity.id
_entity.type
_entity.pdbx_description
1 polymer ?
#
loop_
_entity_poly.entity_id
_entity_poly.type
_entity_poly.pdbx_seq_one_letter_code
_entity_poly.pdbx_strand_id
1 'polypeptide(L)'
;MHNHEDIKKLKQEELLEQLQEANNVLSAIKNGEVDALLVSHHHKDQVYILKGADYIYRVLVEEMQEGYLTIDISGHILFCNRKFAELVNVPLDKIIGSPTSLYFSLSDLSAMNQTLNAGQARYKKETWIKTQQGKQVSVNISSARLTMETDMFACIVVTDLTEQKRREKFTNLVLDQATEAILVCDTNGAIVKANTMATSLFGEQIVSQQFDSAIPLYCEIRHKSLNLESLLRHENDLKQEICFNGKDSTFYFLVSASMLLDKENGEAFGSVVMLTDITDNLKFKKEMNRLDRLNIIGEMAAGIGHEVRNPMTTVRGFLQHFVHKDEFKKHRASFDLMIEELDRANSIITEFLSLAKNKTVERHPVNINSLIKNILPLLQADALRLGHQIIFMGESTHEIHADEKEIRQCILNLVRNGLEAMKTNGTLYIKTLEQNEKVFLTVIDQGEGIPDTIMDKIGTPFFYH
;
A
#
# COMPACT_ATOMS: atom_id res chain seq x y z
N MET A 1 109.11 1.79 29.16
CA MET A 1 108.47 0.47 29.40
C MET A 1 107.20 0.55 30.27
N HIS A 2 107.00 1.54 31.14
CA HIS A 2 105.77 1.65 31.96
C HIS A 2 104.46 1.94 31.20
N ASN A 3 104.49 2.65 30.08
CA ASN A 3 103.25 3.12 29.42
C ASN A 3 102.47 2.04 28.64
N HIS A 4 103.01 0.82 28.49
CA HIS A 4 102.39 -0.25 27.70
C HIS A 4 101.64 -1.27 28.56
N GLU A 5 102.01 -1.44 29.82
CA GLU A 5 101.27 -2.28 30.78
C GLU A 5 100.00 -1.59 31.26
N ASP A 6 100.03 -0.28 31.52
CA ASP A 6 98.85 0.47 31.96
C ASP A 6 97.77 0.54 30.88
N ILE A 7 98.15 0.72 29.60
CA ILE A 7 97.21 0.70 28.47
C ILE A 7 96.61 -0.69 28.29
N LYS A 8 97.39 -1.78 28.48
CA LYS A 8 96.86 -3.14 28.42
C LYS A 8 95.88 -3.41 29.55
N LYS A 9 96.16 -2.91 30.75
CA LYS A 9 95.32 -3.13 31.93
C LYS A 9 93.99 -2.39 31.82
N LEU A 10 94.01 -1.12 31.40
CA LEU A 10 92.82 -0.34 31.08
C LEU A 10 91.96 -1.01 30.00
N LYS A 11 92.60 -1.48 28.92
CA LYS A 11 91.89 -2.15 27.83
C LYS A 11 91.33 -3.52 28.23
N GLN A 12 91.92 -4.18 29.22
CA GLN A 12 91.43 -5.44 29.77
C GLN A 12 90.27 -5.21 30.75
N GLU A 13 90.31 -4.15 31.56
CA GLU A 13 89.22 -3.73 32.44
C GLU A 13 87.99 -3.30 31.63
N GLU A 14 88.19 -2.52 30.56
CA GLU A 14 87.12 -2.10 29.65
C GLU A 14 86.48 -3.30 28.92
N LEU A 15 87.29 -4.32 28.55
CA LEU A 15 86.77 -5.55 27.94
C LEU A 15 85.97 -6.40 28.93
N LEU A 16 86.36 -6.41 30.21
CA LEU A 16 85.67 -7.15 31.26
C LEU A 16 84.33 -6.48 31.62
N GLU A 17 84.27 -5.15 31.66
CA GLU A 17 83.00 -4.42 31.81
C GLU A 17 82.06 -4.70 30.65
N GLN A 18 82.53 -4.62 29.40
CA GLN A 18 81.71 -4.94 28.23
C GLN A 18 81.21 -6.40 28.25
N LEU A 19 82.04 -7.34 28.69
CA LEU A 19 81.65 -8.75 28.80
C LEU A 19 80.59 -8.94 29.90
N GLN A 20 80.73 -8.23 31.02
CA GLN A 20 79.80 -8.30 32.13
C GLN A 20 78.45 -7.67 31.78
N GLU A 21 78.46 -6.54 31.07
CA GLU A 21 77.25 -5.90 30.54
C GLU A 21 76.55 -6.80 29.52
N ALA A 22 77.29 -7.40 28.58
CA ALA A 22 76.74 -8.36 27.62
C ALA A 22 76.13 -9.60 28.30
N ASN A 23 76.77 -10.14 29.33
CA ASN A 23 76.26 -11.28 30.09
C ASN A 23 74.99 -10.92 30.90
N ASN A 24 74.92 -9.71 31.45
CA ASN A 24 73.72 -9.23 32.15
C ASN A 24 72.54 -9.08 31.19
N VAL A 25 72.76 -8.54 29.98
CA VAL A 25 71.72 -8.45 28.94
C VAL A 25 71.25 -9.84 28.51
N LEU A 26 72.17 -10.79 28.28
CA LEU A 26 71.82 -12.18 27.96
C LEU A 26 71.02 -12.87 29.07
N SER A 27 71.37 -12.63 30.34
CA SER A 27 70.61 -13.15 31.48
C SER A 27 69.19 -12.57 31.54
N ALA A 28 69.06 -11.25 31.32
CA ALA A 28 67.75 -10.58 31.30
C ALA A 28 66.85 -11.07 30.15
N ILE A 29 67.43 -11.36 28.97
CA ILE A 29 66.73 -12.00 27.84
C ILE A 29 66.27 -13.41 28.24
N LYS A 30 67.16 -14.22 28.85
CA LYS A 30 66.88 -15.62 29.19
C LYS A 30 65.83 -15.78 30.30
N ASN A 31 65.72 -14.78 31.19
CA ASN A 31 64.74 -14.75 32.27
C ASN A 31 63.42 -14.05 31.90
N GLY A 32 63.30 -13.51 30.67
CA GLY A 32 62.09 -12.84 30.21
C GLY A 32 61.87 -11.43 30.77
N GLU A 33 62.93 -10.78 31.25
CA GLU A 33 62.90 -9.44 31.86
C GLU A 33 62.97 -8.29 30.83
N VAL A 34 63.13 -8.63 29.54
CA VAL A 34 63.26 -7.67 28.43
C VAL A 34 62.16 -7.88 27.40
N ASP A 35 61.29 -6.88 27.23
CA ASP A 35 60.14 -6.95 26.31
C ASP A 35 60.50 -6.61 24.85
N ALA A 36 61.62 -5.91 24.60
CA ALA A 36 62.11 -5.58 23.26
C ALA A 36 63.63 -5.34 23.21
N LEU A 37 64.25 -5.68 22.08
CA LEU A 37 65.68 -5.53 21.78
C LEU A 37 65.87 -4.52 20.65
N LEU A 38 66.62 -3.44 20.89
CA LEU A 38 67.04 -2.52 19.84
C LEU A 38 68.35 -3.04 19.23
N VAL A 39 68.33 -3.39 17.94
CA VAL A 39 69.53 -3.78 17.19
C VAL A 39 69.82 -2.71 16.15
N SER A 40 70.94 -2.01 16.31
CA SER A 40 71.40 -0.99 15.38
C SER A 40 72.39 -1.61 14.38
N HIS A 41 72.05 -1.58 13.09
CA HIS A 41 72.98 -1.99 12.02
C HIS A 41 73.03 -0.91 10.93
N HIS A 42 74.25 -0.45 10.59
CA HIS A 42 74.53 0.54 9.53
C HIS A 42 73.45 1.63 9.36
N HIS A 43 73.27 2.48 10.37
CA HIS A 43 72.35 3.63 10.39
C HIS A 43 70.84 3.34 10.32
N LYS A 44 70.38 2.14 10.69
CA LYS A 44 68.98 1.89 11.06
C LYS A 44 68.87 1.17 12.39
N ASP A 45 68.09 1.74 13.30
CA ASP A 45 67.68 1.09 14.54
C ASP A 45 66.44 0.25 14.27
N GLN A 46 66.50 -1.05 14.55
CA GLN A 46 65.35 -1.96 14.46
C GLN A 46 65.01 -2.52 15.86
N VAL A 47 63.76 -2.34 16.26
CA VAL A 47 63.21 -2.87 17.51
C VAL A 47 62.63 -4.26 17.26
N TYR A 48 63.15 -5.28 17.94
CA TYR A 48 62.64 -6.65 17.95
C TYR A 48 61.88 -6.90 19.25
N ILE A 49 60.56 -7.10 19.19
CA ILE A 49 59.73 -7.40 20.37
C ILE A 49 59.90 -8.89 20.73
N LEU A 50 60.24 -9.17 21.98
CA LEU A 50 60.55 -10.53 22.49
C LEU A 50 59.32 -11.31 22.97
N LYS A 51 58.13 -10.69 23.04
CA LYS A 51 56.87 -11.40 23.30
C LYS A 51 56.58 -12.35 22.14
N GLY A 52 56.61 -13.66 22.40
CA GLY A 52 56.43 -14.72 21.41
C GLY A 52 55.15 -14.62 20.59
N ALA A 53 55.08 -15.37 19.47
CA ALA A 53 53.96 -15.35 18.52
C ALA A 53 52.58 -15.54 19.18
N ASP A 54 52.51 -16.26 20.30
CA ASP A 54 51.29 -16.48 21.09
C ASP A 54 50.65 -15.18 21.60
N TYR A 55 51.47 -14.16 21.94
CA TYR A 55 50.96 -12.85 22.35
C TYR A 55 50.26 -12.15 21.18
N ILE A 56 50.85 -12.21 19.98
CA ILE A 56 50.30 -11.59 18.78
C ILE A 56 48.96 -12.25 18.42
N TYR A 57 48.88 -13.58 18.41
CA TYR A 57 47.64 -14.29 18.12
C TYR A 57 46.54 -14.02 19.15
N ARG A 58 46.89 -13.94 20.44
CA ARG A 58 45.93 -13.60 21.48
C ARG A 58 45.35 -12.20 21.29
N VAL A 59 46.20 -11.20 21.01
CA VAL A 59 45.74 -9.83 20.75
C VAL A 59 44.84 -9.80 19.51
N LEU A 60 45.19 -10.51 18.43
CA LEU A 60 44.35 -10.58 17.24
C LEU A 60 42.95 -11.15 17.52
N VAL A 61 42.85 -12.21 18.34
CA VAL A 61 41.57 -12.83 18.68
C VAL A 61 40.73 -11.95 19.62
N GLU A 62 41.36 -11.18 20.51
CA GLU A 62 40.67 -10.24 21.38
C GLU A 62 40.13 -9.01 20.64
N GLU A 63 40.81 -8.56 19.59
CA GLU A 63 40.38 -7.43 18.75
C GLU A 63 39.38 -7.81 17.66
N MET A 64 39.03 -9.10 17.53
CA MET A 64 37.96 -9.54 16.61
C MET A 64 36.64 -8.85 16.95
N GLN A 65 35.82 -8.58 15.93
CA GLN A 65 34.46 -8.04 16.12
C GLN A 65 33.44 -9.14 16.42
N GLU A 66 33.76 -10.38 16.05
CA GLU A 66 33.00 -11.58 16.36
C GLU A 66 33.36 -12.17 17.72
N GLY A 67 32.41 -12.88 18.33
CA GLY A 67 32.69 -13.70 19.48
C GLY A 67 33.55 -14.90 19.09
N TYR A 68 34.56 -15.21 19.88
CA TYR A 68 35.44 -16.35 19.66
C TYR A 68 35.48 -17.23 20.90
N LEU A 69 35.48 -18.55 20.67
CA LEU A 69 35.56 -19.60 21.68
C LEU A 69 36.52 -20.68 21.24
N THR A 70 37.26 -21.25 22.19
CA THR A 70 37.95 -22.54 22.06
C THR A 70 37.38 -23.50 23.08
N ILE A 71 37.05 -24.72 22.64
CA ILE A 71 36.45 -25.75 23.48
C ILE A 71 37.24 -27.05 23.42
N ASP A 72 37.19 -27.81 24.52
CA ASP A 72 37.73 -29.18 24.58
C ASP A 72 36.78 -30.21 23.95
N ILE A 73 37.22 -31.48 23.90
CA ILE A 73 36.42 -32.61 23.42
C ILE A 73 35.13 -32.86 24.22
N SER A 74 35.07 -32.38 25.46
CA SER A 74 33.92 -32.52 26.35
C SER A 74 32.92 -31.36 26.21
N GLY A 75 33.27 -30.34 25.41
CA GLY A 75 32.46 -29.15 25.19
C GLY A 75 32.61 -28.06 26.26
N HIS A 76 33.66 -28.08 27.09
CA HIS A 76 33.98 -27.01 28.03
C HIS A 76 34.77 -25.90 27.34
N ILE A 77 34.49 -24.65 27.73
CA ILE A 77 35.15 -23.47 27.16
C ILE A 77 36.52 -23.31 27.79
N LEU A 78 37.58 -23.46 26.99
CA LEU A 78 38.96 -23.25 27.41
C LEU A 78 39.36 -21.78 27.31
N PHE A 79 38.85 -21.10 26.28
CA PHE A 79 39.11 -19.69 26.03
C PHE A 79 37.90 -19.05 25.38
N CYS A 80 37.65 -17.78 25.72
CA CYS A 80 36.73 -16.92 24.99
C CYS A 80 37.27 -15.49 24.94
N ASN A 81 37.00 -14.80 23.83
CA ASN A 81 37.37 -13.38 23.73
C ASN A 81 36.31 -12.49 24.40
N ARG A 82 36.67 -11.22 24.60
CA ARG A 82 35.78 -10.22 25.17
C ARG A 82 34.45 -10.08 24.42
N LYS A 83 34.46 -10.18 23.08
CA LYS A 83 33.22 -10.04 22.29
C LYS A 83 32.19 -11.12 22.57
N PHE A 84 32.62 -12.37 22.75
CA PHE A 84 31.68 -13.41 23.13
C PHE A 84 31.07 -13.14 24.51
N ALA A 85 31.87 -12.70 25.48
CA ALA A 85 31.41 -12.36 26.82
C ALA A 85 30.40 -11.20 26.83
N GLU A 86 30.64 -10.16 26.05
CA GLU A 86 29.69 -9.06 25.81
C GLU A 86 28.39 -9.57 25.19
N LEU A 87 28.47 -10.48 24.21
CA LEU A 87 27.32 -11.02 23.48
C LEU A 87 26.39 -11.86 24.38
N VAL A 88 26.95 -12.72 25.24
CA VAL A 88 26.15 -13.51 26.21
C VAL A 88 25.80 -12.74 27.49
N ASN A 89 26.39 -11.56 27.68
CA ASN A 89 26.29 -10.72 28.87
C ASN A 89 26.70 -11.46 30.15
N VAL A 90 27.86 -12.13 30.11
CA VAL A 90 28.45 -12.85 31.25
C VAL A 90 29.92 -12.41 31.40
N PRO A 91 30.41 -12.17 32.63
CA PRO A 91 31.83 -11.91 32.87
C PRO A 91 32.73 -13.07 32.39
N LEU A 92 33.86 -12.74 31.74
CA LEU A 92 34.81 -13.70 31.15
C LEU A 92 35.23 -14.83 32.11
N ASP A 93 35.49 -14.49 33.37
CA ASP A 93 35.90 -15.41 34.45
C ASP A 93 34.85 -16.48 34.77
N LYS A 94 33.57 -16.22 34.46
CA LYS A 94 32.47 -17.19 34.65
C LYS A 94 32.19 -18.03 33.41
N ILE A 95 32.69 -17.61 32.25
CA ILE A 95 32.51 -18.33 30.99
C ILE A 95 33.57 -19.41 30.82
N ILE A 96 34.83 -19.09 31.14
CA ILE A 96 35.94 -20.04 31.05
C ILE A 96 35.69 -21.21 32.02
N GLY A 97 35.86 -22.43 31.53
CA GLY A 97 35.59 -23.68 32.25
C GLY A 97 34.11 -24.09 32.26
N SER A 98 33.18 -23.23 31.85
CA SER A 98 31.76 -23.57 31.78
C SER A 98 31.43 -24.42 30.53
N PRO A 99 30.40 -25.28 30.59
CA PRO A 99 30.00 -26.07 29.43
C PRO A 99 29.27 -25.20 28.40
N THR A 100 29.61 -25.39 27.12
CA THR A 100 28.96 -24.66 26.00
C THR A 100 27.46 -24.86 25.90
N SER A 101 26.92 -25.96 26.46
CA SER A 101 25.47 -26.24 26.52
C SER A 101 24.66 -25.21 27.30
N LEU A 102 25.30 -24.34 28.09
CA LEU A 102 24.63 -23.20 28.73
C LEU A 102 24.22 -22.10 27.74
N TYR A 103 24.99 -21.94 26.66
CA TYR A 103 24.82 -20.83 25.70
C TYR A 103 24.22 -21.30 24.37
N PHE A 104 24.55 -22.53 23.93
CA PHE A 104 24.12 -23.10 22.67
C PHE A 104 23.06 -24.19 22.87
N SER A 105 22.19 -24.41 21.87
CA SER A 105 21.24 -25.52 21.88
C SER A 105 21.96 -26.88 21.80
N LEU A 106 21.50 -27.86 22.59
CA LEU A 106 22.00 -29.25 22.52
C LEU A 106 21.89 -29.85 21.11
N SER A 107 20.85 -29.49 20.36
CA SER A 107 20.67 -29.93 18.97
C SER A 107 21.78 -29.43 18.05
N ASP A 108 22.20 -28.17 18.24
CA ASP A 108 23.23 -27.54 17.40
C ASP A 108 24.62 -28.04 17.79
N LEU A 109 24.88 -28.22 19.08
CA LEU A 109 26.12 -28.83 19.56
C LEU A 109 26.27 -30.27 19.05
N SER A 110 25.19 -31.07 19.08
CA SER A 110 25.20 -32.43 18.52
C SER A 110 25.48 -32.43 17.02
N ALA A 111 24.81 -31.56 16.25
CA ALA A 111 25.02 -31.46 14.81
C ALA A 111 26.46 -31.02 14.47
N MET A 112 26.98 -30.02 15.19
CA MET A 112 28.35 -29.54 15.07
C MET A 112 29.35 -30.67 15.36
N ASN A 113 29.21 -31.38 16.48
CA ASN A 113 30.09 -32.48 16.85
C ASN A 113 30.05 -33.62 15.82
N GLN A 114 28.87 -33.97 15.30
CA GLN A 114 28.74 -34.98 14.24
C GLN A 114 29.50 -34.54 12.97
N THR A 115 29.32 -33.30 12.52
CA THR A 115 30.01 -32.76 11.35
C THR A 115 31.53 -32.76 11.53
N LEU A 116 32.02 -32.26 12.68
CA LEU A 116 33.45 -32.18 12.97
C LEU A 116 34.11 -33.56 13.15
N ASN A 117 33.36 -34.55 13.64
CA ASN A 117 33.85 -35.93 13.81
C ASN A 117 33.76 -36.75 12.51
N ALA A 118 32.83 -36.42 11.60
CA ALA A 118 32.66 -37.09 10.31
C ALA A 118 33.72 -36.71 9.24
N GLY A 119 34.77 -35.98 9.63
CA GLY A 119 35.87 -35.60 8.73
C GLY A 119 35.66 -34.30 7.95
N GLN A 120 34.50 -33.64 8.08
CA GLN A 120 34.32 -32.28 7.61
C GLN A 120 34.99 -31.32 8.60
N ALA A 121 36.09 -30.69 8.20
CA ALA A 121 36.90 -29.83 9.07
C ALA A 121 36.19 -28.55 9.56
N ARG A 122 35.00 -28.22 9.01
CA ARG A 122 34.27 -26.98 9.27
C ARG A 122 32.76 -27.21 9.34
N TYR A 123 32.10 -26.47 10.22
CA TYR A 123 30.65 -26.43 10.40
C TYR A 123 30.19 -24.97 10.37
N LYS A 124 29.05 -24.67 9.73
CA LYS A 124 28.47 -23.31 9.71
C LYS A 124 26.95 -23.36 9.76
N LYS A 125 26.32 -22.52 10.60
CA LYS A 125 24.86 -22.46 10.74
C LYS A 125 24.37 -21.15 11.36
N GLU A 126 23.26 -20.61 10.85
CA GLU A 126 22.48 -19.58 11.55
C GLU A 126 21.65 -20.23 12.67
N THR A 127 21.82 -19.76 13.90
CA THR A 127 21.07 -20.22 15.07
C THR A 127 20.89 -19.08 16.08
N TRP A 128 20.49 -19.39 17.31
CA TRP A 128 20.46 -18.46 18.42
C TRP A 128 21.30 -18.97 19.59
N ILE A 129 21.84 -18.03 20.36
CA ILE A 129 22.46 -18.28 21.66
C ILE A 129 21.63 -17.65 22.77
N LYS A 130 21.72 -18.21 23.98
CA LYS A 130 21.06 -17.68 25.17
C LYS A 130 22.03 -16.82 25.99
N THR A 131 21.57 -15.64 26.39
CA THR A 131 22.25 -14.83 27.40
C THR A 131 21.95 -15.35 28.80
N GLN A 132 22.70 -14.87 29.81
CA GLN A 132 22.44 -15.19 31.22
C GLN A 132 21.01 -14.87 31.68
N GLN A 133 20.38 -13.88 31.06
CA GLN A 133 19.01 -13.43 31.36
C GLN A 133 17.94 -14.20 30.58
N GLY A 134 18.34 -15.23 29.82
CA GLY A 134 17.43 -16.05 29.01
C GLY A 134 17.02 -15.42 27.68
N LYS A 135 17.53 -14.24 27.33
CA LYS A 135 17.29 -13.59 26.03
C LYS A 135 17.98 -14.40 24.93
N GLN A 136 17.29 -14.61 23.80
CA GLN A 136 17.87 -15.22 22.61
C GLN A 136 18.47 -14.15 21.70
N VAL A 137 19.68 -14.40 21.21
CA VAL A 137 20.39 -13.55 20.24
C VAL A 137 20.65 -14.38 18.99
N SER A 138 20.23 -13.88 17.83
CA SER A 138 20.45 -14.55 16.55
C SER A 138 21.90 -14.41 16.11
N VAL A 139 22.55 -15.53 15.82
CA VAL A 139 23.97 -15.59 15.49
C VAL A 139 24.24 -16.53 14.32
N ASN A 140 25.35 -16.32 13.62
CA ASN A 140 25.94 -17.30 12.71
C ASN A 140 27.12 -17.95 13.43
N ILE A 141 27.08 -19.26 13.63
CA ILE A 141 28.18 -20.01 14.21
C ILE A 141 29.01 -20.64 13.11
N SER A 142 30.31 -20.43 13.15
CA SER A 142 31.28 -21.10 12.29
C SER A 142 32.28 -21.83 13.19
N SER A 143 32.33 -23.15 13.12
CA SER A 143 33.26 -23.95 13.91
C SER A 143 34.26 -24.70 13.03
N ALA A 144 35.49 -24.84 13.53
CA ALA A 144 36.53 -25.63 12.89
C ALA A 144 37.24 -26.49 13.93
N ARG A 145 37.63 -27.71 13.53
CA ARG A 145 38.40 -28.62 14.37
C ARG A 145 39.88 -28.24 14.31
N LEU A 146 40.53 -28.15 15.47
CA LEU A 146 41.98 -28.01 15.60
C LEU A 146 42.55 -29.28 16.24
N THR A 147 43.69 -29.74 15.72
CA THR A 147 44.45 -30.84 16.29
C THR A 147 45.82 -30.29 16.65
N MET A 148 46.16 -30.31 17.94
CA MET A 148 47.48 -29.95 18.43
C MET A 148 48.07 -31.17 19.14
N GLU A 149 49.15 -31.70 18.58
CA GLU A 149 49.80 -32.94 19.04
C GLU A 149 48.81 -34.12 19.14
N THR A 150 48.32 -34.42 20.35
CA THR A 150 47.38 -35.51 20.67
C THR A 150 46.01 -35.02 21.14
N ASP A 151 45.85 -33.73 21.40
CA ASP A 151 44.60 -33.16 21.89
C ASP A 151 43.76 -32.59 20.74
N MET A 152 42.45 -32.82 20.83
CA MET A 152 41.46 -32.30 19.88
C MET A 152 40.71 -31.13 20.51
N PHE A 153 40.69 -30.01 19.80
CA PHE A 153 39.96 -28.82 20.17
C PHE A 153 39.00 -28.42 19.05
N ALA A 154 37.98 -27.65 19.39
CA ALA A 154 37.18 -26.96 18.39
C ALA A 154 37.20 -25.46 18.67
N CYS A 155 37.37 -24.66 17.62
CA CYS A 155 37.16 -23.23 17.71
C CYS A 155 35.80 -22.90 17.14
N ILE A 156 35.13 -21.93 17.75
CA ILE A 156 33.81 -21.46 17.34
C ILE A 156 33.89 -19.94 17.22
N VAL A 157 33.61 -19.44 16.03
CA VAL A 157 33.37 -18.03 15.76
C VAL A 157 31.86 -17.80 15.76
N VAL A 158 31.42 -16.78 16.49
CA VAL A 158 30.03 -16.42 16.71
C VAL A 158 29.83 -15.00 16.18
N THR A 159 29.17 -14.89 15.03
CA THR A 159 28.84 -13.60 14.42
C THR A 159 27.46 -13.17 14.85
N ASP A 160 27.32 -12.00 15.47
CA ASP A 160 26.02 -11.43 15.82
C ASP A 160 25.25 -10.99 14.57
N LEU A 161 24.03 -11.51 14.39
CA LEU A 161 23.15 -11.18 13.26
C LEU A 161 22.06 -10.16 13.65
N THR A 162 22.07 -9.62 14.88
CA THR A 162 21.01 -8.75 15.40
C THR A 162 20.78 -7.53 14.50
N GLU A 163 21.82 -6.77 14.19
CA GLU A 163 21.71 -5.58 13.33
C GLU A 163 21.35 -5.93 11.88
N GLN A 164 21.81 -7.07 11.36
CA GLN A 164 21.42 -7.54 10.03
C GLN A 164 19.93 -7.91 9.98
N LYS A 165 19.46 -8.77 10.89
CA LYS A 165 18.04 -9.16 10.99
C LYS A 165 17.14 -7.96 11.28
N ARG A 166 17.63 -6.97 12.05
CA ARG A 166 16.91 -5.71 12.31
C ARG A 166 16.75 -4.88 11.04
N ARG A 167 17.79 -4.74 10.23
CA ARG A 167 17.72 -4.06 8.93
C ARG A 167 16.79 -4.79 7.96
N GLU A 168 16.91 -6.11 7.85
CA GLU A 168 16.01 -6.95 7.02
C GLU A 168 14.54 -6.77 7.45
N LYS A 169 14.26 -6.86 8.75
CA LYS A 169 12.91 -6.67 9.30
C LYS A 169 12.39 -5.25 9.08
N PHE A 170 13.23 -4.24 9.25
CA PHE A 170 12.85 -2.84 9.01
C PHE A 170 12.46 -2.63 7.54
N THR A 171 13.26 -3.12 6.59
CA THR A 171 12.94 -3.03 5.16
C THR A 171 11.63 -3.73 4.81
N ASN A 172 11.34 -4.90 5.41
CA ASN A 172 10.06 -5.57 5.22
C ASN A 172 8.88 -4.74 5.74
N LEU A 173 9.01 -4.19 6.95
CA LEU A 173 7.97 -3.34 7.54
C LEU A 173 7.70 -2.08 6.70
N VAL A 174 8.74 -1.45 6.14
CA VAL A 174 8.57 -0.29 5.27
C VAL A 174 7.75 -0.64 4.02
N LEU A 175 8.02 -1.79 3.41
CA LEU A 175 7.26 -2.25 2.24
C LEU A 175 5.80 -2.59 2.60
N ASP A 176 5.58 -3.22 3.76
CA ASP A 176 4.25 -3.63 4.22
C ASP A 176 3.36 -2.46 4.67
N GLN A 177 3.95 -1.35 5.10
CA GLN A 177 3.21 -0.14 5.46
C GLN A 177 2.85 0.72 4.24
N ALA A 178 3.35 0.38 3.04
CA ALA A 178 2.99 1.11 1.84
C ALA A 178 1.51 0.88 1.48
N THR A 179 0.82 1.97 1.14
CA THR A 179 -0.58 1.93 0.69
C THR A 179 -0.73 1.40 -0.73
N GLU A 180 0.34 1.45 -1.52
CA GLU A 180 0.39 0.93 -2.88
C GLU A 180 0.79 -0.54 -2.87
N ALA A 181 0.30 -1.31 -3.85
CA ALA A 181 0.77 -2.67 -4.06
C ALA A 181 2.16 -2.61 -4.69
N ILE A 182 3.15 -3.19 -4.00
CA ILE A 182 4.55 -3.22 -4.43
C ILE A 182 4.96 -4.66 -4.67
N LEU A 183 5.48 -4.90 -5.87
CA LEU A 183 6.02 -6.18 -6.31
C LEU A 183 7.48 -5.98 -6.72
N VAL A 184 8.33 -6.91 -6.30
CA VAL A 184 9.72 -6.97 -6.74
C VAL A 184 9.88 -8.23 -7.58
N CYS A 185 10.37 -8.06 -8.80
CA CYS A 185 10.64 -9.14 -9.73
C CYS A 185 12.14 -9.28 -9.95
N ASP A 186 12.61 -10.50 -10.18
CA ASP A 186 13.98 -10.75 -10.63
C ASP A 186 14.20 -10.31 -12.09
N THR A 187 15.41 -10.53 -12.61
CA THR A 187 15.77 -10.20 -14.00
C THR A 187 15.02 -11.02 -15.05
N ASN A 188 14.41 -12.14 -14.67
CA ASN A 188 13.59 -12.99 -15.54
C ASN A 188 12.09 -12.71 -15.40
N GLY A 189 11.69 -11.71 -14.61
CA GLY A 189 10.30 -11.33 -14.38
C GLY A 189 9.55 -12.17 -13.34
N ALA A 190 10.22 -13.06 -12.59
CA ALA A 190 9.60 -13.82 -11.52
C ALA A 190 9.45 -12.97 -10.26
N ILE A 191 8.27 -13.00 -9.64
CA ILE A 191 7.97 -12.22 -8.43
C ILE A 191 8.75 -12.81 -7.25
N VAL A 192 9.79 -12.11 -6.79
CA VAL A 192 10.60 -12.51 -5.62
C VAL A 192 10.03 -11.97 -4.31
N LYS A 193 9.25 -10.88 -4.38
CA LYS A 193 8.64 -10.27 -3.20
C LYS A 193 7.36 -9.52 -3.54
N ALA A 194 6.39 -9.56 -2.63
CA ALA A 194 5.16 -8.78 -2.68
C ALA A 194 4.90 -8.22 -1.28
N ASN A 195 4.47 -6.97 -1.18
CA ASN A 195 4.03 -6.42 0.10
C ASN A 195 2.61 -6.88 0.46
N THR A 196 2.20 -6.61 1.70
CA THR A 196 0.88 -6.97 2.22
C THR A 196 -0.28 -6.48 1.32
N MET A 197 -0.17 -5.28 0.74
CA MET A 197 -1.18 -4.76 -0.17
C MET A 197 -1.28 -5.58 -1.47
N ALA A 198 -0.14 -5.89 -2.10
CA ALA A 198 -0.10 -6.72 -3.29
C ALA A 198 -0.65 -8.14 -3.03
N THR A 199 -0.29 -8.76 -1.91
CA THR A 199 -0.82 -10.09 -1.54
C THR A 199 -2.31 -10.05 -1.21
N SER A 200 -2.83 -8.95 -0.66
CA SER A 200 -4.27 -8.80 -0.42
C SER A 200 -5.07 -8.67 -1.72
N LEU A 201 -4.50 -8.05 -2.76
CA LEU A 201 -5.18 -7.85 -4.04
C LEU A 201 -5.10 -9.08 -4.95
N PHE A 202 -3.93 -9.72 -5.02
CA PHE A 202 -3.66 -10.79 -5.98
C PHE A 202 -3.52 -12.19 -5.34
N GLY A 203 -3.50 -12.27 -4.01
CA GLY A 203 -3.31 -13.48 -3.22
C GLY A 203 -1.84 -13.76 -2.88
N GLU A 204 -1.59 -14.55 -1.83
CA GLU A 204 -0.23 -14.87 -1.38
C GLU A 204 0.52 -15.78 -2.36
N GLN A 205 -0.20 -16.57 -3.15
CA GLN A 205 0.38 -17.54 -4.10
C GLN A 205 1.15 -16.90 -5.26
N ILE A 206 1.09 -15.57 -5.44
CA ILE A 206 1.77 -14.87 -6.55
C ILE A 206 3.30 -14.88 -6.41
N VAL A 207 3.82 -15.05 -5.20
CA VAL A 207 5.27 -15.11 -4.97
C VAL A 207 5.84 -16.36 -5.65
N SER A 208 6.99 -16.21 -6.30
CA SER A 208 7.65 -17.21 -7.15
C SER A 208 6.94 -17.54 -8.47
N GLN A 209 5.86 -16.83 -8.82
CA GLN A 209 5.25 -16.93 -10.15
C GLN A 209 5.82 -15.87 -11.10
N GLN A 210 5.62 -16.10 -12.41
CA GLN A 210 5.94 -15.11 -13.44
C GLN A 210 4.93 -13.95 -13.39
N PHE A 211 5.41 -12.71 -13.40
CA PHE A 211 4.58 -11.51 -13.26
C PHE A 211 3.40 -11.49 -14.25
N ASP A 212 3.69 -11.68 -15.54
CA ASP A 212 2.69 -11.60 -16.61
C ASP A 212 1.60 -12.69 -16.52
N SER A 213 1.90 -13.81 -15.87
CA SER A 213 0.96 -14.92 -15.66
C SER A 213 0.15 -14.75 -14.37
N ALA A 214 0.79 -14.26 -13.32
CA ALA A 214 0.16 -14.04 -12.02
C ALA A 214 -0.79 -12.84 -12.04
N ILE A 215 -0.44 -11.79 -12.79
CA ILE A 215 -1.18 -10.52 -12.82
C ILE A 215 -1.39 -10.11 -14.29
N PRO A 216 -2.42 -10.65 -14.95
CA PRO A 216 -2.73 -10.31 -16.33
C PRO A 216 -3.33 -8.90 -16.41
N LEU A 217 -2.49 -7.91 -16.72
CA LEU A 217 -2.88 -6.51 -16.83
C LEU A 217 -3.43 -6.17 -18.23
N TYR A 218 -4.57 -5.48 -18.28
CA TYR A 218 -5.20 -5.05 -19.54
C TYR A 218 -5.43 -3.54 -19.58
N CYS A 219 -4.87 -2.87 -20.58
CA CYS A 219 -5.13 -1.46 -20.83
C CYS A 219 -6.36 -1.32 -21.73
N GLU A 220 -7.47 -0.83 -21.19
CA GLU A 220 -8.70 -0.57 -21.96
C GLU A 220 -8.46 0.48 -23.06
N ILE A 221 -7.74 1.57 -22.76
CA ILE A 221 -7.51 2.69 -23.69
C ILE A 221 -6.75 2.23 -24.94
N ARG A 222 -5.74 1.37 -24.77
CA ARG A 222 -4.89 0.87 -25.87
C ARG A 222 -5.38 -0.47 -26.43
N HIS A 223 -6.46 -1.04 -25.88
CA HIS A 223 -6.97 -2.38 -26.18
C HIS A 223 -5.88 -3.46 -26.23
N LYS A 224 -4.93 -3.44 -25.28
CA LYS A 224 -3.74 -4.29 -25.31
C LYS A 224 -3.39 -4.83 -23.92
N SER A 225 -2.98 -6.11 -23.87
CA SER A 225 -2.36 -6.69 -22.68
C SER A 225 -1.00 -6.04 -22.42
N LEU A 226 -0.75 -5.68 -21.17
CA LEU A 226 0.53 -5.14 -20.74
C LEU A 226 1.34 -6.24 -20.08
N ASN A 227 2.60 -6.36 -20.52
CA ASN A 227 3.59 -7.24 -19.91
C ASN A 227 4.68 -6.42 -19.22
N LEU A 228 5.46 -7.05 -18.35
CA LEU A 228 6.52 -6.40 -17.58
C LEU A 228 7.53 -5.65 -18.47
N GLU A 229 7.96 -6.26 -19.58
CA GLU A 229 8.86 -5.59 -20.54
C GLU A 229 8.26 -4.30 -21.10
N SER A 230 6.97 -4.31 -21.44
CA SER A 230 6.30 -3.12 -21.98
C SER A 230 6.19 -2.02 -20.92
N LEU A 231 6.00 -2.37 -19.66
CA LEU A 231 5.97 -1.40 -18.56
C LEU A 231 7.35 -0.77 -18.35
N LEU A 232 8.41 -1.58 -18.40
CA LEU A 232 9.80 -1.11 -18.20
C LEU A 232 10.33 -0.27 -19.36
N ARG A 233 9.91 -0.51 -20.60
CA ARG A 233 10.35 0.29 -21.77
C ARG A 233 9.80 1.72 -21.78
N HIS A 234 8.75 2.01 -21.03
CA HIS A 234 8.13 3.33 -20.96
C HIS A 234 8.63 4.13 -19.75
N GLU A 235 9.96 4.22 -19.56
CA GLU A 235 10.59 4.98 -18.44
C GLU A 235 10.11 6.45 -18.35
N ASN A 236 9.56 7.01 -19.44
CA ASN A 236 9.08 8.40 -19.51
C ASN A 236 7.56 8.55 -19.66
N ASP A 237 6.80 7.46 -19.77
CA ASP A 237 5.35 7.54 -19.99
C ASP A 237 4.63 7.24 -18.68
N LEU A 238 4.13 8.34 -18.10
CA LEU A 238 3.30 8.41 -16.91
C LEU A 238 2.44 7.16 -16.73
N LYS A 239 2.58 6.50 -15.58
CA LYS A 239 1.46 6.00 -14.77
C LYS A 239 0.26 5.58 -15.63
N GLN A 240 0.25 4.32 -16.08
CA GLN A 240 -0.78 3.85 -17.00
C GLN A 240 -2.04 3.43 -16.23
N GLU A 241 -3.19 3.92 -16.66
CA GLU A 241 -4.48 3.47 -16.15
C GLU A 241 -4.79 2.09 -16.75
N ILE A 242 -4.90 1.09 -15.88
CA ILE A 242 -5.09 -0.31 -16.23
C ILE A 242 -6.32 -0.82 -15.51
N CYS A 243 -7.10 -1.65 -16.21
CA CYS A 243 -8.24 -2.35 -15.65
C CYS A 243 -7.80 -3.75 -15.24
N PHE A 244 -8.12 -4.13 -14.01
CA PHE A 244 -7.95 -5.48 -13.50
C PHE A 244 -9.29 -6.02 -13.04
N ASN A 245 -9.73 -7.11 -13.67
CA ASN A 245 -10.94 -7.80 -13.28
C ASN A 245 -10.59 -8.83 -12.20
N GLY A 246 -10.83 -8.47 -10.94
CA GLY A 246 -10.81 -9.42 -9.84
C GLY A 246 -11.99 -10.39 -9.92
N LYS A 247 -12.08 -11.33 -8.97
CA LYS A 247 -13.15 -12.34 -8.95
C LYS A 247 -14.55 -11.73 -8.80
N ASP A 248 -14.68 -10.68 -7.98
CA ASP A 248 -15.96 -10.07 -7.61
C ASP A 248 -16.07 -8.59 -7.99
N SER A 249 -14.99 -7.96 -8.44
CA SER A 249 -14.94 -6.51 -8.69
C SER A 249 -13.87 -6.13 -9.70
N THR A 250 -14.15 -5.09 -10.47
CA THR A 250 -13.18 -4.45 -11.37
C THR A 250 -12.45 -3.35 -10.63
N PHE A 251 -11.12 -3.41 -10.66
CA PHE A 251 -10.22 -2.43 -10.08
C PHE A 251 -9.55 -1.64 -11.20
N TYR A 252 -9.33 -0.36 -10.94
CA TYR A 252 -8.53 0.50 -11.81
C TYR A 252 -7.24 0.83 -11.11
N PHE A 253 -6.13 0.46 -11.73
CA PHE A 253 -4.80 0.69 -11.19
C PHE A 253 -4.05 1.70 -12.04
N LEU A 254 -3.24 2.49 -11.37
CA LEU A 254 -2.18 3.26 -11.96
C LEU A 254 -0.89 2.47 -11.79
N VAL A 255 -0.32 1.99 -12.89
CA VAL A 255 0.83 1.10 -12.85
C VAL A 255 2.10 1.80 -13.31
N SER A 256 3.17 1.57 -12.57
CA SER A 256 4.53 2.00 -12.90
C SER A 256 5.51 0.88 -12.63
N ALA A 257 6.48 0.70 -13.52
CA ALA A 257 7.58 -0.25 -13.33
C ALA A 257 8.92 0.47 -13.51
N SER A 258 9.91 0.10 -12.70
CA SER A 258 11.27 0.63 -12.79
C SER A 258 12.29 -0.47 -12.62
N MET A 259 13.37 -0.43 -13.39
CA MET A 259 14.47 -1.38 -13.25
C MET A 259 15.28 -1.08 -11.99
N LEU A 260 15.61 -2.12 -11.22
CA LEU A 260 16.54 -2.03 -10.10
C LEU A 260 17.95 -2.19 -10.63
N LEU A 261 18.65 -1.08 -10.76
CA LEU A 261 20.05 -1.03 -11.19
C LEU A 261 20.95 -0.80 -9.98
N ASP A 262 22.06 -1.53 -9.92
CA ASP A 262 23.14 -1.18 -9.01
C ASP A 262 23.82 0.10 -9.48
N LYS A 263 23.98 1.04 -8.54
CA LYS A 263 24.50 2.37 -8.79
C LYS A 263 26.00 2.36 -9.12
N GLU A 264 26.74 1.32 -8.69
CA GLU A 264 28.18 1.27 -8.87
C GLU A 264 28.60 0.65 -10.21
N ASN A 265 27.95 -0.43 -10.63
CA ASN A 265 28.31 -1.17 -11.84
C ASN A 265 27.25 -1.11 -12.97
N GLY A 266 26.06 -0.56 -12.71
CA GLY A 266 24.96 -0.49 -13.67
C GLY A 266 24.28 -1.84 -13.93
N GLU A 267 24.56 -2.87 -13.14
CA GLU A 267 23.99 -4.20 -13.29
C GLU A 267 22.52 -4.21 -12.86
N ALA A 268 21.67 -4.88 -13.64
CA ALA A 268 20.25 -5.04 -13.31
C ALA A 268 20.06 -6.18 -12.30
N PHE A 269 19.52 -5.85 -11.14
CA PHE A 269 19.12 -6.81 -10.10
C PHE A 269 17.69 -7.32 -10.29
N GLY A 270 16.88 -6.61 -11.07
CA GLY A 270 15.49 -6.96 -11.31
C GLY A 270 14.65 -5.73 -11.59
N SER A 271 13.39 -5.74 -11.17
CA SER A 271 12.46 -4.63 -11.35
C SER A 271 11.52 -4.48 -10.15
N VAL A 272 11.03 -3.26 -9.95
CA VAL A 272 9.94 -2.96 -9.01
C VAL A 272 8.73 -2.54 -9.82
N VAL A 273 7.58 -3.13 -9.51
CA VAL A 273 6.28 -2.75 -10.06
C VAL A 273 5.42 -2.21 -8.92
N MET A 274 4.84 -1.05 -9.12
CA MET A 274 3.90 -0.42 -8.19
C MET A 274 2.54 -0.28 -8.86
N LEU A 275 1.49 -0.63 -8.13
CA LEU A 275 0.11 -0.47 -8.54
C LEU A 275 -0.63 0.37 -7.49
N THR A 276 -1.05 1.57 -7.88
CA THR A 276 -1.88 2.46 -7.07
C THR A 276 -3.35 2.25 -7.45
N ASP A 277 -4.20 1.86 -6.50
CA ASP A 277 -5.64 1.79 -6.77
C ASP A 277 -6.23 3.21 -6.94
N ILE A 278 -6.88 3.45 -8.07
CA ILE A 278 -7.52 4.72 -8.43
C ILE A 278 -9.02 4.56 -8.68
N THR A 279 -9.61 3.43 -8.29
CA THR A 279 -11.00 3.07 -8.56
C THR A 279 -11.96 4.14 -8.04
N ASP A 280 -11.82 4.54 -6.77
CA ASP A 280 -12.70 5.55 -6.18
C ASP A 280 -12.42 6.96 -6.72
N ASN A 281 -11.15 7.29 -6.99
CA ASN A 281 -10.79 8.55 -7.65
C ASN A 281 -11.47 8.69 -9.01
N LEU A 282 -11.51 7.63 -9.82
CA LEU A 282 -12.19 7.63 -11.11
C LEU A 282 -13.72 7.76 -10.96
N LYS A 283 -14.33 7.12 -9.96
CA LYS A 283 -15.75 7.30 -9.65
C LYS A 283 -16.07 8.74 -9.29
N PHE A 284 -15.29 9.35 -8.40
CA PHE A 284 -15.46 10.76 -8.02
C PHE A 284 -15.25 11.70 -9.18
N LYS A 285 -14.22 11.46 -10.02
CA LYS A 285 -13.95 12.28 -11.21
C LYS A 285 -15.10 12.22 -12.23
N LYS A 286 -15.69 11.04 -12.44
CA LYS A 286 -16.87 10.88 -13.32
C LYS A 286 -18.07 11.63 -12.78
N GLU A 287 -18.35 11.53 -11.49
CA GLU A 287 -19.49 12.23 -10.87
C GLU A 287 -19.29 13.74 -10.86
N MET A 288 -18.08 14.23 -10.60
CA MET A 288 -17.76 15.65 -10.66
C MET A 288 -17.97 16.21 -12.08
N ASN A 289 -17.48 15.51 -13.11
CA ASN A 289 -17.73 15.90 -14.50
C ASN A 289 -19.22 15.92 -14.85
N ARG A 290 -20.02 15.02 -14.27
CA ARG A 290 -21.48 15.01 -14.44
C ARG A 290 -22.11 16.26 -13.83
N LEU A 291 -21.70 16.64 -12.62
CA LEU A 291 -22.17 17.84 -11.93
C LEU A 291 -21.73 19.13 -12.65
N ASP A 292 -20.48 19.21 -13.11
CA ASP A 292 -19.98 20.38 -13.87
C ASP A 292 -20.76 20.58 -15.17
N ARG A 293 -21.08 19.49 -15.90
CA ARG A 293 -21.96 19.56 -17.07
C ARG A 293 -23.35 20.07 -16.72
N LEU A 294 -23.92 19.59 -15.60
CA LEU A 294 -25.22 20.06 -15.12
C LEU A 294 -25.19 21.53 -14.70
N ASN A 295 -24.11 22.01 -14.06
CA ASN A 295 -23.94 23.41 -13.68
C ASN A 295 -23.79 24.34 -14.91
N ILE A 296 -23.02 23.95 -15.92
CA ILE A 296 -22.85 24.73 -17.16
C ILE A 296 -24.18 24.82 -17.91
N ILE A 297 -24.87 23.68 -18.06
CA ILE A 297 -26.25 23.66 -18.59
C ILE A 297 -27.14 24.54 -17.72
N GLY A 298 -26.93 24.53 -16.41
CA GLY A 298 -27.44 25.43 -15.38
C GLY A 298 -27.50 26.90 -15.77
N GLU A 299 -26.29 27.45 -15.89
CA GLU A 299 -26.04 28.84 -16.18
C GLU A 299 -26.53 29.23 -17.58
N MET A 300 -26.31 28.38 -18.59
CA MET A 300 -26.75 28.65 -19.96
C MET A 300 -28.28 28.59 -20.09
N ALA A 301 -28.93 27.66 -19.39
CA ALA A 301 -30.36 27.50 -19.45
C ALA A 301 -31.06 28.78 -18.94
N ALA A 302 -30.62 29.38 -17.83
CA ALA A 302 -31.24 30.61 -17.32
C ALA A 302 -31.33 31.74 -18.36
N GLY A 303 -30.28 31.95 -19.17
CA GLY A 303 -30.28 32.90 -20.27
C GLY A 303 -31.18 32.48 -21.44
N ILE A 304 -30.98 31.26 -21.96
CA ILE A 304 -31.75 30.71 -23.10
C ILE A 304 -33.24 30.64 -22.78
N GLY A 305 -33.59 30.26 -21.55
CA GLY A 305 -34.96 30.12 -21.09
C GLY A 305 -35.73 31.43 -21.17
N HIS A 306 -35.09 32.55 -20.79
CA HIS A 306 -35.69 33.87 -20.95
C HIS A 306 -35.76 34.30 -22.42
N GLU A 307 -34.72 34.02 -23.21
CA GLU A 307 -34.67 34.37 -24.63
C GLU A 307 -35.66 33.57 -25.50
N VAL A 308 -35.97 32.32 -25.16
CA VAL A 308 -36.98 31.50 -25.85
C VAL A 308 -38.39 31.81 -25.35
N ARG A 309 -38.58 32.07 -24.06
CA ARG A 309 -39.90 32.40 -23.50
C ARG A 309 -40.48 33.70 -24.08
N ASN A 310 -39.63 34.67 -24.40
CA ASN A 310 -40.05 35.96 -24.97
C ASN A 310 -40.77 35.86 -26.34
N PRO A 311 -40.18 35.25 -27.39
CA PRO A 311 -40.87 35.06 -28.66
C PRO A 311 -42.08 34.14 -28.52
N MET A 312 -42.01 33.09 -27.69
CA MET A 312 -43.16 32.21 -27.46
C MET A 312 -44.35 32.93 -26.81
N THR A 313 -44.09 33.77 -25.80
CA THR A 313 -45.15 34.58 -25.18
C THR A 313 -45.79 35.55 -26.18
N THR A 314 -44.97 36.12 -27.07
CA THR A 314 -45.44 37.04 -28.12
C THR A 314 -46.33 36.31 -29.13
N VAL A 315 -45.89 35.16 -29.65
CA VAL A 315 -46.67 34.34 -30.61
C VAL A 315 -47.98 33.87 -29.96
N ARG A 316 -47.93 33.40 -28.71
CA ARG A 316 -49.12 33.01 -27.95
C ARG A 316 -50.13 34.16 -27.84
N GLY A 317 -49.66 35.37 -27.57
CA GLY A 317 -50.52 36.57 -27.52
C GLY A 317 -51.24 36.84 -28.84
N PHE A 318 -50.56 36.71 -29.98
CA PHE A 318 -51.19 36.85 -31.30
C PHE A 318 -52.21 35.75 -31.59
N LEU A 319 -51.90 34.49 -31.28
CA LEU A 319 -52.84 33.38 -31.46
C LEU A 319 -54.10 33.57 -30.61
N GLN A 320 -53.94 33.97 -29.35
CA GLN A 320 -55.06 34.30 -28.46
C GLN A 320 -55.90 35.46 -29.00
N HIS A 321 -55.27 36.50 -29.58
CA HIS A 321 -55.98 37.60 -30.22
C HIS A 321 -56.81 37.14 -31.42
N PHE A 322 -56.27 36.25 -32.27
CA PHE A 322 -57.00 35.74 -33.44
C PHE A 322 -58.15 34.80 -33.08
N VAL A 323 -58.01 33.99 -32.01
CA VAL A 323 -59.08 33.12 -31.50
C VAL A 323 -60.38 33.88 -31.17
N HIS A 324 -60.27 35.14 -30.74
CA HIS A 324 -61.42 35.96 -30.34
C HIS A 324 -62.07 36.75 -31.49
N LYS A 325 -61.54 36.66 -32.71
CA LYS A 325 -62.09 37.36 -33.88
C LYS A 325 -63.03 36.47 -34.70
N ASP A 326 -64.22 36.98 -35.02
CA ASP A 326 -65.24 36.25 -35.78
C ASP A 326 -64.76 35.79 -37.17
N GLU A 327 -63.88 36.56 -37.81
CA GLU A 327 -63.26 36.23 -39.12
C GLU A 327 -62.51 34.89 -39.09
N PHE A 328 -62.01 34.50 -37.91
CA PHE A 328 -61.12 33.36 -37.71
C PHE A 328 -61.79 32.16 -37.03
N LYS A 329 -63.12 32.21 -36.80
CA LYS A 329 -63.89 31.13 -36.14
C LYS A 329 -63.67 29.74 -36.73
N LYS A 330 -63.49 29.64 -38.06
CA LYS A 330 -63.25 28.37 -38.76
C LYS A 330 -61.91 27.72 -38.43
N HIS A 331 -60.94 28.51 -37.95
CA HIS A 331 -59.58 28.06 -37.62
C HIS A 331 -59.34 27.96 -36.11
N ARG A 332 -60.38 28.13 -35.29
CA ARG A 332 -60.27 28.14 -33.83
C ARG A 332 -59.56 26.90 -33.28
N ALA A 333 -59.96 25.71 -33.74
CA ALA A 333 -59.33 24.45 -33.32
C ALA A 333 -57.83 24.39 -33.66
N SER A 334 -57.41 24.96 -34.80
CA SER A 334 -55.99 25.02 -35.16
C SER A 334 -55.21 25.98 -34.27
N PHE A 335 -55.80 27.11 -33.88
CA PHE A 335 -55.18 28.04 -32.94
C PHE A 335 -55.08 27.48 -31.53
N ASP A 336 -56.11 26.78 -31.06
CA ASP A 336 -56.10 26.14 -29.75
C ASP A 336 -54.98 25.08 -29.68
N LEU A 337 -54.81 24.26 -30.73
CA LEU A 337 -53.72 23.28 -30.82
C LEU A 337 -52.33 23.95 -30.85
N MET A 338 -52.16 25.04 -31.60
CA MET A 338 -50.90 25.78 -31.60
C MET A 338 -50.57 26.36 -30.22
N ILE A 339 -51.57 26.89 -29.51
CA ILE A 339 -51.39 27.42 -28.14
C ILE A 339 -50.99 26.27 -27.19
N GLU A 340 -51.60 25.10 -27.33
CA GLU A 340 -51.27 23.92 -26.53
C GLU A 340 -49.82 23.46 -26.74
N GLU A 341 -49.33 23.44 -27.98
CA GLU A 341 -47.92 23.14 -28.30
C GLU A 341 -46.94 24.21 -27.77
N LEU A 342 -47.34 25.48 -27.80
CA LEU A 342 -46.57 26.57 -27.18
C LEU A 342 -46.46 26.39 -25.66
N ASP A 343 -47.57 26.05 -25.01
CA ASP A 343 -47.63 25.83 -23.56
C ASP A 343 -46.83 24.56 -23.18
N ARG A 344 -46.87 23.52 -24.02
CA ARG A 344 -46.04 22.31 -23.87
C ARG A 344 -44.56 22.63 -23.94
N ALA A 345 -44.11 23.37 -24.96
CA ALA A 345 -42.70 23.79 -25.07
C ALA A 345 -42.24 24.65 -23.89
N ASN A 346 -43.08 25.58 -23.43
CA ASN A 346 -42.80 26.38 -22.22
C ASN A 346 -42.66 25.50 -20.97
N SER A 347 -43.46 24.44 -20.85
CA SER A 347 -43.34 23.48 -19.74
C SER A 347 -42.00 22.74 -19.77
N ILE A 348 -41.59 22.23 -20.93
CA ILE A 348 -40.31 21.53 -21.12
C ILE A 348 -39.13 22.44 -20.78
N ILE A 349 -39.16 23.69 -21.25
CA ILE A 349 -38.12 24.68 -20.92
C ILE A 349 -38.10 24.93 -19.41
N THR A 350 -39.26 25.07 -18.78
CA THR A 350 -39.35 25.35 -17.34
C THR A 350 -38.83 24.17 -16.51
N GLU A 351 -39.12 22.94 -16.92
CA GLU A 351 -38.59 21.71 -16.32
C GLU A 351 -37.06 21.63 -16.50
N PHE A 352 -36.56 21.90 -17.70
CA PHE A 352 -35.12 21.93 -17.97
C PHE A 352 -34.38 22.98 -17.11
N LEU A 353 -34.97 24.17 -16.95
CA LEU A 353 -34.42 25.24 -16.09
C LEU A 353 -34.45 24.89 -14.61
N SER A 354 -35.35 24.00 -14.18
CA SER A 354 -35.44 23.58 -12.78
C SER A 354 -34.29 22.65 -12.39
N LEU A 355 -33.83 21.79 -13.31
CA LEU A 355 -32.65 20.94 -13.13
C LEU A 355 -31.33 21.73 -12.98
N ALA A 356 -31.36 22.95 -13.51
CA ALA A 356 -30.26 23.87 -13.70
C ALA A 356 -30.02 24.81 -12.49
N LYS A 357 -31.04 25.02 -11.65
CA LYS A 357 -30.96 25.97 -10.54
C LYS A 357 -30.56 25.29 -9.23
N ASN A 358 -29.42 25.70 -8.69
CA ASN A 358 -29.13 25.57 -7.26
C ASN A 358 -30.08 26.50 -6.47
N LYS A 359 -31.29 26.03 -6.22
CA LYS A 359 -32.29 26.76 -5.43
C LYS A 359 -32.11 26.40 -3.95
N THR A 360 -32.11 27.40 -3.08
CA THR A 360 -32.19 27.17 -1.63
C THR A 360 -33.54 26.51 -1.32
N VAL A 361 -33.50 25.23 -0.92
CA VAL A 361 -34.68 24.44 -0.55
C VAL A 361 -35.14 24.88 0.84
N GLU A 362 -36.30 25.54 0.92
CA GLU A 362 -36.91 25.92 2.20
C GLU A 362 -37.66 24.71 2.76
N ARG A 363 -37.07 24.06 3.78
CA ARG A 363 -37.66 22.87 4.41
C ARG A 363 -38.54 23.27 5.57
N HIS A 364 -39.79 22.83 5.55
CA HIS A 364 -40.76 23.02 6.64
C HIS A 364 -41.38 21.67 7.04
N PRO A 365 -41.95 21.55 8.25
CA PRO A 365 -42.75 20.38 8.60
C PRO A 365 -43.95 20.24 7.65
N VAL A 366 -44.05 19.11 6.96
CA VAL A 366 -45.08 18.80 5.97
C VAL A 366 -45.66 17.43 6.26
N ASN A 367 -46.98 17.34 6.38
CA ASN A 367 -47.69 16.06 6.42
C ASN A 367 -48.04 15.60 4.99
N ILE A 368 -47.43 14.50 4.53
CA ILE A 368 -47.60 13.97 3.17
C ILE A 368 -49.06 13.67 2.84
N ASN A 369 -49.81 13.08 3.78
CA ASN A 369 -51.21 12.74 3.54
C ASN A 369 -52.07 13.98 3.33
N SER A 370 -51.81 15.04 4.10
CA SER A 370 -52.50 16.32 3.96
C SER A 370 -52.20 16.95 2.61
N LEU A 371 -50.94 16.90 2.18
CA LEU A 371 -50.54 17.36 0.85
C LEU A 371 -51.24 16.58 -0.27
N ILE A 372 -51.26 15.24 -0.21
CA ILE A 372 -51.93 14.39 -1.20
C ILE A 372 -53.43 14.68 -1.23
N LYS A 373 -54.10 14.76 -0.07
CA LYS A 373 -55.53 15.10 0.01
C LYS A 373 -55.85 16.44 -0.63
N ASN A 374 -54.96 17.43 -0.52
CA ASN A 374 -55.14 18.74 -1.13
C ASN A 374 -55.07 18.70 -2.66
N ILE A 375 -54.25 17.83 -3.25
CA ILE A 375 -54.11 17.71 -4.72
C ILE A 375 -54.95 16.60 -5.34
N LEU A 376 -55.49 15.68 -4.54
CA LEU A 376 -56.25 14.53 -5.00
C LEU A 376 -57.44 14.88 -5.92
N PRO A 377 -58.25 15.93 -5.64
CA PRO A 377 -59.36 16.29 -6.54
C PRO A 377 -58.91 16.68 -7.95
N LEU A 378 -57.76 17.36 -8.06
CA LEU A 378 -57.17 17.73 -9.34
C LEU A 378 -56.70 16.49 -10.10
N LEU A 379 -55.97 15.61 -9.41
CA LEU A 379 -55.48 14.35 -9.98
C LEU A 379 -56.63 13.46 -10.46
N GLN A 380 -57.71 13.36 -9.69
CA GLN A 380 -58.89 12.57 -10.06
C GLN A 380 -59.61 13.14 -11.30
N ALA A 381 -59.66 14.47 -11.44
CA ALA A 381 -60.22 15.10 -12.64
C ALA A 381 -59.39 14.79 -13.88
N ASP A 382 -58.05 14.84 -13.78
CA ASP A 382 -57.15 14.48 -14.88
C ASP A 382 -57.27 13.00 -15.26
N ALA A 383 -57.35 12.11 -14.27
CA ALA A 383 -57.55 10.68 -14.51
C ALA A 383 -58.87 10.40 -15.22
N LEU A 384 -59.97 11.02 -14.77
CA LEU A 384 -61.28 10.87 -15.38
C LEU A 384 -61.29 11.33 -16.85
N ARG A 385 -60.60 12.43 -17.16
CA ARG A 385 -60.45 12.93 -18.54
C ARG A 385 -59.78 11.91 -19.46
N LEU A 386 -58.83 11.13 -18.93
CA LEU A 386 -58.10 10.10 -19.65
C LEU A 386 -58.78 8.71 -19.59
N GLY A 387 -59.88 8.57 -18.84
CA GLY A 387 -60.59 7.29 -18.68
C GLY A 387 -60.05 6.38 -17.56
N HIS A 388 -59.22 6.91 -16.66
CA HIS A 388 -58.63 6.18 -15.54
C HIS A 388 -59.26 6.57 -14.19
N GLN A 389 -58.93 5.81 -13.15
CA GLN A 389 -59.32 6.07 -11.76
C GLN A 389 -58.08 6.20 -10.87
N ILE A 390 -58.19 7.03 -9.81
CA ILE A 390 -57.16 7.15 -8.78
C ILE A 390 -57.74 6.77 -7.42
N ILE A 391 -57.08 5.86 -6.73
CA ILE A 391 -57.42 5.41 -5.38
C ILE A 391 -56.30 5.79 -4.42
N PHE A 392 -56.61 6.62 -3.42
CA PHE A 392 -55.69 6.97 -2.34
C PHE A 392 -55.96 6.12 -1.09
N MET A 393 -54.93 5.44 -0.60
CA MET A 393 -54.92 4.64 0.61
C MET A 393 -53.83 5.15 1.55
N GLY A 394 -54.19 6.05 2.45
CA GLY A 394 -53.24 6.65 3.37
C GLY A 394 -53.36 6.12 4.79
N GLU A 395 -52.29 5.53 5.33
CA GLU A 395 -52.13 5.28 6.77
C GLU A 395 -51.65 6.54 7.50
N SER A 396 -51.81 6.61 8.83
CA SER A 396 -51.33 7.76 9.61
C SER A 396 -49.82 7.94 9.46
N THR A 397 -49.39 9.16 9.13
CA THR A 397 -47.97 9.51 8.92
C THR A 397 -47.58 10.74 9.74
N HIS A 398 -46.37 10.76 10.30
CA HIS A 398 -45.81 11.94 10.94
C HIS A 398 -45.43 13.05 9.93
N GLU A 399 -45.13 14.25 10.44
CA GLU A 399 -44.62 15.35 9.61
C GLU A 399 -43.15 15.14 9.23
N ILE A 400 -42.80 15.45 7.98
CA ILE A 400 -41.43 15.40 7.47
C ILE A 400 -40.93 16.81 7.16
N HIS A 401 -39.63 17.05 7.35
CA HIS A 401 -39.00 18.31 6.93
C HIS A 401 -38.71 18.29 5.43
N ALA A 402 -39.59 18.91 4.63
CA ALA A 402 -39.48 18.94 3.18
C ALA A 402 -39.91 20.30 2.60
N ASP A 403 -39.55 20.56 1.34
CA ASP A 403 -40.15 21.64 0.57
C ASP A 403 -41.48 21.13 -0.01
N GLU A 404 -42.58 21.67 0.49
CA GLU A 404 -43.92 21.26 0.10
C GLU A 404 -44.15 21.38 -1.42
N LYS A 405 -43.58 22.40 -2.07
CA LYS A 405 -43.77 22.64 -3.51
C LYS A 405 -43.04 21.59 -4.34
N GLU A 406 -41.82 21.22 -3.95
CA GLU A 406 -41.03 20.19 -4.62
C GLU A 406 -41.67 18.80 -4.46
N ILE A 407 -42.11 18.44 -3.26
CA ILE A 407 -42.81 17.16 -3.03
C ILE A 407 -44.14 17.12 -3.80
N ARG A 408 -44.88 18.23 -3.81
CA ARG A 408 -46.11 18.36 -4.61
C ARG A 408 -45.82 18.10 -6.09
N GLN A 409 -44.77 18.70 -6.63
CA GLN A 409 -44.37 18.51 -8.02
C GLN A 409 -43.95 17.06 -8.30
N CYS A 410 -43.19 16.44 -7.39
CA CYS A 410 -42.81 15.04 -7.49
C CYS A 410 -44.04 14.12 -7.58
N ILE A 411 -45.04 14.32 -6.71
CA ILE A 411 -46.29 13.55 -6.73
C ILE A 411 -47.03 13.75 -8.06
N LEU A 412 -47.15 15.00 -8.52
CA LEU A 412 -47.80 15.30 -9.80
C LEU A 412 -47.12 14.59 -10.97
N ASN A 413 -45.78 14.60 -11.02
CA ASN A 413 -45.00 13.96 -12.07
C ASN A 413 -45.15 12.42 -12.03
N LEU A 414 -45.06 11.80 -10.85
CA LEU A 414 -45.23 10.35 -10.71
C LEU A 414 -46.64 9.90 -11.13
N VAL A 415 -47.67 10.63 -10.71
CA VAL A 415 -49.06 10.30 -11.06
C VAL A 415 -49.28 10.50 -12.57
N ARG A 416 -48.76 11.58 -13.15
CA ARG A 416 -48.86 11.82 -14.59
C ARG A 416 -48.18 10.71 -15.40
N ASN A 417 -46.95 10.33 -15.04
CA ASN A 417 -46.24 9.22 -15.68
C ASN A 417 -47.04 7.92 -15.60
N GLY A 418 -47.63 7.63 -14.44
CA GLY A 418 -48.47 6.44 -14.26
C GLY A 418 -49.76 6.48 -15.09
N LEU A 419 -50.42 7.63 -15.22
CA LEU A 419 -51.58 7.80 -16.09
C LEU A 419 -51.22 7.63 -17.57
N GLU A 420 -50.10 8.23 -18.02
CA GLU A 420 -49.64 8.14 -19.41
C GLU A 420 -49.18 6.73 -19.80
N ALA A 421 -48.68 5.94 -18.85
CA ALA A 421 -48.28 4.55 -19.07
C ALA A 421 -49.46 3.58 -19.26
N MET A 422 -50.68 3.95 -18.88
CA MET A 422 -51.87 3.11 -18.99
C MET A 422 -52.59 3.34 -20.33
N LYS A 423 -52.59 2.33 -21.22
CA LYS A 423 -53.26 2.41 -22.53
C LYS A 423 -54.78 2.18 -22.49
N THR A 424 -55.29 1.57 -21.42
CA THR A 424 -56.70 1.23 -21.23
C THR A 424 -57.20 1.78 -19.90
N ASN A 425 -58.53 1.80 -19.71
CA ASN A 425 -59.14 2.19 -18.44
C ASN A 425 -58.53 1.36 -17.31
N GLY A 426 -57.83 2.04 -16.41
CA GLY A 426 -56.98 1.44 -15.38
C GLY A 426 -57.07 2.23 -14.09
N THR A 427 -56.56 1.65 -13.02
CA THR A 427 -56.58 2.25 -11.68
C THR A 427 -55.16 2.51 -11.20
N LEU A 428 -54.86 3.77 -10.88
CA LEU A 428 -53.62 4.18 -10.25
C LEU A 428 -53.82 4.29 -8.74
N TYR A 429 -52.94 3.66 -7.98
CA TYR A 429 -52.99 3.62 -6.52
C TYR A 429 -51.91 4.53 -5.92
N ILE A 430 -52.30 5.37 -4.99
CA ILE A 430 -51.38 6.16 -4.16
C ILE A 430 -51.46 5.61 -2.74
N LYS A 431 -50.34 5.09 -2.22
CA LYS A 431 -50.23 4.53 -0.88
C LYS A 431 -49.25 5.31 -0.04
N THR A 432 -49.56 5.49 1.24
CA THR A 432 -48.61 5.99 2.22
C THR A 432 -48.53 5.06 3.42
N LEU A 433 -47.32 4.68 3.80
CA LEU A 433 -47.00 3.79 4.92
C LEU A 433 -45.93 4.45 5.79
N GLU A 434 -46.02 4.29 7.10
CA GLU A 434 -44.93 4.65 8.00
C GLU A 434 -44.21 3.38 8.48
N GLN A 435 -42.88 3.33 8.31
CA GLN A 435 -42.06 2.22 8.77
C GLN A 435 -40.66 2.72 9.15
N ASN A 436 -40.17 2.32 10.32
CA ASN A 436 -38.82 2.67 10.82
C ASN A 436 -38.52 4.18 10.80
N GLU A 437 -39.44 5.02 11.32
CA GLU A 437 -39.32 6.49 11.35
C GLU A 437 -39.18 7.14 9.95
N LYS A 438 -39.63 6.43 8.91
CA LYS A 438 -39.67 6.93 7.53
C LYS A 438 -41.08 6.83 6.98
N VAL A 439 -41.46 7.85 6.21
CA VAL A 439 -42.69 7.86 5.43
C VAL A 439 -42.40 7.34 4.03
N PHE A 440 -43.07 6.25 3.66
CA PHE A 440 -43.03 5.68 2.32
C PHE A 440 -44.24 6.17 1.54
N LEU A 441 -43.99 6.82 0.41
CA LEU A 441 -45.00 7.14 -0.61
C LEU A 441 -44.81 6.19 -1.79
N THR A 442 -45.86 5.49 -2.17
CA THR A 442 -45.85 4.57 -3.32
C THR A 442 -46.93 4.96 -4.31
N VAL A 443 -46.55 5.13 -5.57
CA VAL A 443 -47.46 5.32 -6.70
C VAL A 443 -47.38 4.06 -7.56
N ILE A 444 -48.53 3.43 -7.81
CA ILE A 444 -48.62 2.16 -8.53
C ILE A 444 -49.63 2.33 -9.67
N ASP A 445 -49.17 2.22 -10.92
CA ASP A 445 -50.03 2.15 -12.10
C ASP A 445 -50.25 0.70 -12.57
N GLN A 446 -51.11 0.53 -13.58
CA GLN A 446 -51.41 -0.74 -14.23
C GLN A 446 -50.95 -0.74 -15.70
N GLY A 447 -49.91 0.03 -16.01
CA GLY A 447 -49.33 0.15 -17.35
C GLY A 447 -48.41 -1.02 -17.72
N GLU A 448 -47.64 -0.84 -18.79
CA GLU A 448 -46.77 -1.89 -19.37
C GLU A 448 -45.49 -2.16 -18.55
N GLY A 449 -45.24 -1.34 -17.52
CA GLY A 449 -44.05 -1.43 -16.69
C GLY A 449 -42.77 -0.95 -17.40
N ILE A 450 -41.62 -1.24 -16.80
CA ILE A 450 -40.30 -0.78 -17.25
C ILE A 450 -39.45 -2.02 -17.52
N PRO A 451 -38.93 -2.22 -18.75
CA PRO A 451 -37.99 -3.30 -19.05
C PRO A 451 -36.70 -3.20 -18.24
N ASP A 452 -36.15 -4.35 -17.79
CA ASP A 452 -34.91 -4.41 -17.00
C ASP A 452 -33.72 -3.75 -17.69
N THR A 453 -33.69 -3.75 -19.03
CA THR A 453 -32.62 -3.15 -19.85
C THR A 453 -32.52 -1.62 -19.70
N ILE A 454 -33.56 -0.97 -19.22
CA ILE A 454 -33.62 0.50 -19.06
C ILE A 454 -33.78 0.93 -17.60
N MET A 455 -33.87 0.00 -16.65
CA MET A 455 -34.11 0.29 -15.23
C MET A 455 -33.07 1.26 -14.64
N ASP A 456 -31.79 1.08 -14.99
CA ASP A 456 -30.70 1.95 -14.51
C ASP A 456 -30.71 3.36 -15.15
N LYS A 457 -31.56 3.58 -16.16
CA LYS A 457 -31.60 4.83 -16.95
C LYS A 457 -32.79 5.73 -16.63
N ILE A 458 -33.77 5.28 -15.85
CA ILE A 458 -35.04 5.99 -15.61
C ILE A 458 -34.87 7.36 -14.91
N GLY A 459 -33.76 7.56 -14.19
CA GLY A 459 -33.43 8.84 -13.56
C GLY A 459 -32.64 9.81 -14.45
N THR A 460 -32.38 9.44 -15.71
CA THR A 460 -31.58 10.26 -16.64
C THR A 460 -32.48 11.30 -17.31
N PRO A 461 -32.13 12.60 -17.27
CA PRO A 461 -32.89 13.63 -17.97
C PRO A 461 -33.02 13.32 -19.47
N PHE A 462 -34.20 13.56 -20.05
CA PHE A 462 -34.52 13.38 -21.48
C PHE A 462 -34.47 11.94 -22.01
N PHE A 463 -34.52 10.95 -21.12
CA PHE A 463 -34.68 9.56 -21.53
C PHE A 463 -36.17 9.27 -21.83
N TYR A 464 -36.52 9.11 -23.11
CA TYR A 464 -37.84 8.69 -23.57
C TYR A 464 -37.72 7.32 -24.26
N HIS A 465 -38.61 6.38 -23.94
CA HIS A 465 -38.79 5.13 -24.68
C HIS A 465 -40.01 5.25 -25.60
#